data_AF-A0A9E1GMU0-F1
#
_entry.id   AF-A0A9E1GMU0-F1
#
_cell.length_a   1.000
_cell.length_b   1.000
_cell.length_c   1.000
_cell.angle_alpha   90.00
_cell.angle_beta   90.00
_cell.angle_gamma   90.00
#
_symmetry.space_group_name_H-M   'P 1'
#
loop_
_entity.id
_entity.type
_entity.pdbx_description
1 polymer ?
#
loop_
_entity_poly.entity_id
_entity_poly.type
_entity_poly.pdbx_seq_one_letter_code
_entity_poly.pdbx_strand_id
1 'polypeptide(L)' 'MQWTDGKIRCHWVNPTNTTYLRYHDEEWGRPVHDDHMLFEMLILENFQ' A
#
# COMPACT_ATOMS: atom_id res chain seq x y z
N MET A 1 2.08 -17.12 -5.97
CA MET A 1 0.88 -16.48 -6.53
C MET A 1 1.20 -16.01 -7.93
N GLN A 2 0.37 -16.32 -8.92
CA GLN A 2 0.46 -15.74 -10.26
C GLN A 2 -0.53 -14.58 -10.34
N TRP A 3 -0.02 -13.39 -10.66
CA TRP A 3 -0.83 -12.18 -10.83
C TRP A 3 -1.24 -12.04 -12.29
N THR A 4 -2.44 -11.50 -12.54
CA THR A 4 -2.99 -11.36 -13.90
C THR A 4 -2.18 -10.39 -14.77
N ASP A 5 -1.47 -9.46 -14.14
CA ASP A 5 -0.61 -8.46 -14.79
C ASP A 5 0.88 -8.86 -14.83
N GLY A 6 1.23 -10.06 -14.38
CA GLY A 6 2.59 -10.58 -14.41
C GLY A 6 3.57 -9.93 -13.41
N LYS A 7 3.12 -9.01 -12.55
CA LYS A 7 3.98 -8.37 -11.55
C LYS A 7 4.27 -9.30 -10.38
N ILE A 8 5.42 -9.14 -9.74
CA ILE A 8 5.74 -9.78 -8.45
C ILE A 8 5.47 -8.75 -7.34
N ARG A 9 4.72 -9.16 -6.31
CA ARG A 9 4.32 -8.30 -5.19
C ARG A 9 4.76 -8.89 -3.86
N CYS A 10 4.80 -8.07 -2.81
CA CYS A 10 5.12 -8.52 -1.46
C CYS A 10 4.15 -9.61 -0.98
N HIS A 11 4.64 -10.48 -0.09
CA HIS A 11 3.90 -11.67 0.35
C HIS A 11 2.61 -11.36 1.13
N TRP A 12 2.50 -10.16 1.69
CA TRP A 12 1.37 -9.72 2.52
C TRP A 12 0.22 -9.12 1.71
N VAL A 13 0.40 -8.89 0.40
CA VAL A 13 -0.64 -8.30 -0.46
C VAL A 13 -1.74 -9.32 -0.73
N ASN A 14 -2.98 -8.94 -0.43
CA ASN A 14 -4.14 -9.78 -0.71
C ASN A 14 -4.64 -9.58 -2.17
N PRO A 15 -4.62 -10.61 -3.04
CA PRO A 15 -5.04 -10.49 -4.43
C PRO A 15 -6.55 -10.27 -4.63
N THR A 16 -7.40 -10.60 -3.65
CA THR A 16 -8.85 -10.39 -3.76
C THR A 16 -9.29 -9.01 -3.28
N ASN A 17 -8.44 -8.31 -2.52
CA ASN A 17 -8.72 -6.97 -2.03
C ASN A 17 -8.09 -5.93 -2.97
N THR A 18 -8.89 -5.45 -3.92
CA THR A 18 -8.46 -4.46 -4.92
C THR A 18 -8.01 -3.14 -4.31
N THR A 19 -8.61 -2.70 -3.20
CA THR A 19 -8.20 -1.50 -2.47
C THR A 19 -6.80 -1.68 -1.89
N TYR A 20 -6.54 -2.81 -1.23
CA TYR A 20 -5.24 -3.05 -0.62
C TYR A 20 -4.14 -3.30 -1.66
N LEU A 21 -4.50 -3.91 -2.79
CA LEU A 21 -3.63 -4.05 -3.95
C LEU A 21 -3.21 -2.69 -4.52
N ARG A 22 -4.15 -1.76 -4.69
CA ARG A 22 -3.87 -0.41 -5.18
C ARG A 22 -2.97 0.34 -4.21
N TYR A 23 -3.31 0.30 -2.92
CA TYR A 23 -2.48 0.89 -1.86
C TYR A 23 -1.03 0.38 -1.93
N HIS A 24 -0.81 -0.93 -2.08
CA HIS A 24 0.55 -1.48 -2.24
C HIS A 24 1.26 -0.95 -3.49
N ASP A 25 0.60 -0.94 -4.65
CA ASP A 25 1.23 -0.59 -5.92
C ASP A 25 1.49 0.92 -6.09
N GLU A 26 0.62 1.74 -5.49
CA GLU A 26 0.56 3.19 -5.75
C GLU A 26 1.01 4.03 -4.57
N GLU A 27 0.95 3.53 -3.33
CA GLU A 27 1.17 4.34 -2.13
C GLU A 27 2.30 3.77 -1.25
N TRP A 28 2.28 2.47 -0.98
CA TRP A 28 3.19 1.84 -0.03
C TRP A 28 4.68 1.93 -0.46
N GLY A 29 5.51 2.44 0.44
CA GLY A 29 6.96 2.57 0.21
C GLY A 29 7.35 3.70 -0.75
N ARG A 30 6.41 4.50 -1.25
CA ARG A 30 6.73 5.70 -2.04
C ARG A 30 7.17 6.84 -1.12
N PRO A 31 8.26 7.56 -1.43
CA PRO A 31 8.68 8.71 -0.64
C PRO A 31 7.62 9.83 -0.63
N VAL A 32 7.21 10.25 0.56
CA VAL A 32 6.30 11.39 0.78
C VAL A 32 7.04 12.44 1.61
N HIS A 33 6.94 13.70 1.20
CA HIS A 33 7.61 14.84 1.86
C HIS A 33 6.61 15.93 2.30
N ASP A 34 5.31 15.65 2.17
CA ASP A 34 4.24 16.53 2.67
C ASP A 34 3.95 16.19 4.14
N ASP A 35 4.09 17.18 5.02
CA ASP A 35 3.95 16.99 6.47
C ASP A 35 2.53 16.56 6.89
N HIS A 36 1.50 17.05 6.19
CA HIS A 36 0.12 16.70 6.50
C HIS A 36 -0.16 15.24 6.16
N MET A 37 0.29 14.78 4.98
CA MET A 37 0.17 13.39 4.57
C MET A 37 0.97 12.46 5.48
N LEU A 38 2.19 12.87 5.88
CA LEU A 38 3.00 12.10 6.82
C LEU A 38 2.30 11.96 8.19
N PHE A 39 1.69 13.04 8.69
CA PHE A 39 0.92 13.01 9.92
C PHE A 39 -0.33 12.12 9.79
N GLU A 40 -1.06 12.20 8.68
CA GLU A 40 -2.21 11.35 8.41
C GLU A 40 -1.83 9.86 8.42
N MET A 41 -0.77 9.49 7.68
CA MET A 41 -0.27 8.11 7.66
C MET A 41 0.15 7.64 9.06
N LEU A 42 0.86 8.48 9.83
CA LEU A 42 1.25 8.15 11.20
C LEU A 42 0.04 7.83 12.07
N ILE A 43 -1.01 8.64 11.98
CA ILE A 43 -2.23 8.42 12.76
C ILE A 43 -2.92 7.13 12.32
N LEU A 44 -3.08 6.89 11.03
CA LEU A 44 -3.73 5.68 10.52
C LEU A 44 -3.01 4.41 10.97
N GLU A 45 -1.68 4.38 10.96
CA GLU A 45 -0.87 3.24 11.44
C GLU A 45 -1.08 2.92 12.94
N ASN A 46 -1.49 3.90 13.76
CA ASN A 46 -1.80 3.66 15.17
C ASN A 46 -3.18 3.01 15.39
N PHE A 47 -4.05 2.99 14.37
CA PHE A 47 -5.42 2.49 14.45
C PHE A 47 -5.68 1.23 13.60
N GLN A 48 -4.64 0.54 13.10
CA GLN A 48 -4.77 -0.65 12.26
C GLN A 48 -5.10 -1.94 13.01
#